data_AF-A0A183F0S3-F1
#
_entry.id   AF-A0A183F0S3-F1
#
_cell.length_a   1.000
_cell.length_b   1.000
_cell.length_c   1.000
_cell.angle_alpha   90.00
_cell.angle_beta   90.00
_cell.angle_gamma   90.00
#
_symmetry.space_group_name_H-M   'P 1'
#
loop_
_entity.id
_entity.type
_entity.pdbx_description
1 polymer ?
#
loop_
_entity_poly.entity_id
_entity_poly.type
_entity_poly.pdbx_seq_one_letter_code
_entity_poly.pdbx_strand_id
1 'polypeptide(L)'
;MFARKVKSADFTASLQRFADLHRDCASRAKHLKLALDALCVQDKRQFMEDYSFETFHLVDELLLQADLTQTAQSVLEAESALWTLEQLLCLVPELVGSGVFFFQSIFPNLSRISRSLI
;
A
#
# COMPACT_ATOMS: atom_id res chain seq x y z
N MET A 1 -2.47 -19.96 -23.08
CA MET A 1 -2.68 -18.77 -22.22
C MET A 1 -3.60 -19.17 -21.07
N PHE A 2 -3.04 -19.40 -19.88
CA PHE A 2 -3.85 -19.70 -18.68
C PHE A 2 -4.31 -18.39 -18.06
N ALA A 3 -5.43 -17.85 -18.54
CA ALA A 3 -6.17 -16.84 -17.79
C ALA A 3 -6.80 -17.54 -16.57
N ARG A 4 -5.99 -17.70 -15.52
CA ARG A 4 -6.44 -18.21 -14.23
C ARG A 4 -7.32 -17.10 -13.65
N LYS A 5 -8.62 -17.12 -13.96
CA LYS A 5 -9.61 -16.29 -13.26
C LYS A 5 -9.44 -16.59 -11.77
N VAL A 6 -8.84 -15.66 -11.04
CA VAL A 6 -8.77 -15.72 -9.58
C VAL A 6 -10.22 -15.89 -9.10
N LYS A 7 -10.49 -16.92 -8.31
CA LYS A 7 -11.85 -17.16 -7.80
C LYS A 7 -12.21 -15.94 -6.96
N SER A 8 -13.32 -15.28 -7.28
CA SER A 8 -13.81 -14.09 -6.57
C SER A 8 -13.81 -14.23 -5.03
N ALA A 9 -13.96 -15.45 -4.50
CA ALA A 9 -13.87 -15.74 -3.07
C ALA A 9 -12.47 -15.45 -2.46
N ASP A 10 -11.38 -15.68 -3.19
CA ASP A 10 -10.01 -15.45 -2.73
C ASP A 10 -9.69 -13.95 -2.66
N PHE A 11 -10.32 -13.15 -3.53
CA PHE A 11 -10.22 -11.70 -3.54
C PHE A 11 -10.90 -11.10 -2.30
N THR A 12 -12.17 -11.44 -2.04
CA THR A 12 -12.90 -10.91 -0.88
C THR A 12 -12.23 -11.28 0.44
N ALA A 13 -11.71 -12.52 0.55
CA ALA A 13 -10.95 -12.93 1.73
C ALA A 13 -9.63 -12.16 1.89
N SER A 14 -8.93 -11.85 0.79
CA SER A 14 -7.72 -11.04 0.83
C SER A 14 -8.03 -9.59 1.19
N LEU A 15 -9.11 -9.03 0.65
CA LEU A 15 -9.57 -7.69 0.95
C LEU A 15 -9.91 -7.52 2.44
N GLN A 16 -10.68 -8.44 3.02
CA GLN A 16 -11.00 -8.41 4.45
C GLN A 16 -9.74 -8.43 5.32
N ARG A 17 -8.71 -9.21 4.92
CA ARG A 17 -7.44 -9.28 5.65
C ARG A 17 -6.56 -8.05 5.47
N PHE A 18 -6.73 -7.32 4.37
CA PHE A 18 -6.04 -6.05 4.14
C PHE A 18 -6.70 -4.90 4.91
N ALA A 19 -8.04 -4.84 4.91
CA ALA A 19 -8.82 -3.80 5.58
C ALA A 19 -8.85 -3.95 7.12
N ASP A 20 -8.48 -5.12 7.65
CA ASP A 20 -8.35 -5.35 9.09
C ASP A 20 -7.11 -4.64 9.66
N LEU A 21 -7.31 -3.46 10.25
CA LEU A 21 -6.26 -2.63 10.85
C LEU A 21 -5.60 -3.27 12.07
N HIS A 22 -6.19 -4.31 12.67
CA HIS A 22 -5.60 -5.01 13.81
C HIS A 22 -4.59 -6.08 13.39
N ARG A 23 -4.48 -6.37 12.08
CA ARG A 23 -3.50 -7.31 11.55
C ARG A 23 -2.15 -6.68 11.35
N ASP A 24 -1.15 -7.55 11.40
CA ASP A 24 0.23 -7.24 11.06
C ASP A 24 0.39 -6.59 9.67
N CYS A 25 1.23 -5.57 9.60
CA CYS A 25 1.45 -4.72 8.43
C CYS A 25 2.02 -5.53 7.25
N ALA A 26 2.94 -6.47 7.49
CA ALA A 26 3.49 -7.33 6.44
C ALA A 26 2.41 -8.28 5.88
N SER A 27 1.54 -8.81 6.74
CA SER A 27 0.38 -9.59 6.29
C SER A 27 -0.57 -8.74 5.43
N ARG A 28 -0.87 -7.51 5.85
CA ARG A 28 -1.76 -6.61 5.11
C ARG A 28 -1.19 -6.23 3.75
N ALA A 29 0.11 -5.92 3.66
CA ALA A 29 0.80 -5.63 2.40
C ALA A 29 0.76 -6.81 1.42
N LYS A 30 0.95 -8.04 1.92
CA LYS A 30 0.82 -9.25 1.11
C LYS A 30 -0.59 -9.40 0.53
N HIS A 31 -1.62 -9.19 1.35
CA HIS A 31 -3.00 -9.33 0.93
C HIS A 31 -3.45 -8.20 -0.01
N LEU A 32 -2.89 -6.99 0.13
CA LEU A 32 -3.06 -5.91 -0.83
C LEU A 32 -2.51 -6.27 -2.21
N LYS A 33 -1.27 -6.80 -2.26
CA LYS A 33 -0.66 -7.31 -3.50
C LYS A 33 -1.54 -8.36 -4.19
N LEU A 34 -2.05 -9.33 -3.43
CA LEU A 34 -2.93 -10.37 -3.94
C LEU A 34 -4.28 -9.81 -4.43
N ALA A 35 -4.85 -8.84 -3.72
CA ALA A 35 -6.10 -8.18 -4.12
C ALA A 35 -5.90 -7.41 -5.42
N LEU A 36 -4.83 -6.62 -5.53
CA LEU A 36 -4.53 -5.86 -6.74
C LEU A 36 -4.18 -6.74 -7.93
N ASP A 37 -3.50 -7.89 -7.75
CA ASP A 37 -3.18 -8.81 -8.84
C ASP A 37 -4.43 -9.48 -9.45
N ALA A 38 -5.49 -9.63 -8.65
CA ALA A 38 -6.76 -10.20 -9.09
C ALA A 38 -7.64 -9.23 -9.89
N LEU A 39 -7.38 -7.91 -9.81
CA LEU A 39 -8.20 -6.86 -10.41
C LEU A 39 -7.67 -6.41 -11.77
N CYS A 40 -8.57 -5.93 -12.64
CA CYS A 40 -8.17 -5.23 -13.86
C CYS A 40 -7.79 -3.77 -13.56
N VAL A 41 -7.08 -3.10 -14.46
CA VAL A 41 -6.54 -1.74 -14.22
C VAL A 41 -7.63 -0.74 -13.81
N GLN A 42 -8.86 -0.84 -14.35
CA GLN A 42 -9.97 0.04 -13.99
C GLN A 42 -10.45 -0.22 -12.56
N ASP A 43 -10.66 -1.48 -12.19
CA ASP A 43 -11.09 -1.86 -10.84
C ASP A 43 -10.01 -1.56 -9.79
N LYS A 44 -8.72 -1.68 -10.14
CA LYS A 44 -7.61 -1.31 -9.26
C LYS A 44 -7.67 0.17 -8.84
N ARG A 45 -8.07 1.07 -9.74
CA ARG A 45 -8.19 2.50 -9.44
C ARG A 45 -9.32 2.76 -8.47
N GLN A 46 -10.51 2.23 -8.78
CA GLN A 46 -11.67 2.37 -7.91
C GLN A 46 -11.42 1.75 -6.52
N PHE A 47 -10.77 0.59 -6.48
CA PHE A 47 -10.34 -0.04 -5.23
C PHE A 47 -9.41 0.84 -4.40
N MET A 48 -8.42 1.49 -5.04
CA MET A 48 -7.49 2.39 -4.36
C MET A 48 -8.14 3.68 -3.89
N GLU A 49 -9.21 4.14 -4.56
CA GLU A 49 -10.04 5.24 -4.07
C GLU A 49 -10.87 4.83 -2.85
N ASP A 50 -11.59 3.71 -2.96
CA ASP A 50 -12.47 3.17 -1.93
C ASP A 50 -11.72 2.82 -0.64
N TYR A 51 -10.50 2.30 -0.77
CA TYR A 51 -9.63 1.90 0.35
C TYR A 51 -8.40 2.80 0.50
N SER A 52 -8.53 4.06 0.09
CA SER A 52 -7.42 5.03 0.16
C SER A 52 -6.91 5.19 1.59
N PHE A 53 -7.79 5.28 2.58
CA PHE A 53 -7.44 5.40 4.00
C PHE A 53 -6.59 4.22 4.49
N GLU A 54 -7.05 2.99 4.28
CA GLU A 54 -6.37 1.77 4.72
C GLU A 54 -5.03 1.60 4.02
N THR A 55 -4.95 2.01 2.74
CA THR A 55 -3.73 1.95 1.95
C THR A 55 -2.70 2.96 2.46
N PHE A 56 -3.12 4.20 2.75
CA PHE A 56 -2.23 5.20 3.34
C PHE A 56 -1.76 4.82 4.73
N HIS A 57 -2.66 4.34 5.59
CA HIS A 57 -2.32 3.86 6.92
C HIS A 57 -1.28 2.73 6.87
N LEU A 58 -1.44 1.81 5.92
CA LEU A 58 -0.50 0.70 5.75
C LEU A 58 0.90 1.19 5.35
N VAL A 59 1.00 2.17 4.44
CA VAL A 59 2.29 2.77 4.07
C VAL A 59 2.95 3.43 5.28
N ASP A 60 2.19 4.14 6.11
CA ASP A 60 2.75 4.86 7.26
C ASP A 60 3.26 3.88 8.33
N GLU A 61 2.47 2.85 8.64
CA GLU A 61 2.89 1.80 9.58
C GLU A 61 4.13 1.04 9.10
N LEU A 62 4.18 0.66 7.81
CA LEU A 62 5.35 -0.05 7.26
C LEU A 62 6.61 0.82 7.29
N LEU A 63 6.50 2.12 7.02
CA LEU A 63 7.63 3.04 7.10
C LEU A 63 8.07 3.28 8.54
N LEU A 64 7.13 3.40 9.48
CA LEU A 64 7.43 3.56 10.90
C LEU A 64 8.15 2.31 11.46
N GLN A 65 7.68 1.11 11.11
CA GLN A 65 8.32 -0.15 11.51
C GLN A 65 9.71 -0.31 10.91
N ALA A 66 9.89 0.14 9.66
CA ALA A 66 11.18 0.11 8.99
C ALA A 66 12.23 1.03 9.63
N ASP A 67 11.82 2.20 10.15
CA ASP A 67 12.73 3.14 10.83
C ASP A 67 13.09 2.67 12.25
N LEU A 68 12.18 1.96 12.92
CA LEU A 68 12.36 1.47 14.29
C LEU A 68 13.30 0.25 14.40
N THR A 69 13.47 -0.52 13.31
CA THR A 69 14.26 -1.75 13.33
C THR A 69 15.29 -1.73 12.20
N GLN A 70 16.60 -1.68 12.48
CA GLN A 70 17.63 -1.83 11.45
C GLN A 70 17.95 -3.31 11.22
N THR A 71 17.01 -4.04 10.62
CA THR A 71 17.12 -5.49 10.37
C THR A 71 16.77 -5.82 8.93
N ALA A 72 17.17 -6.99 8.42
CA ALA A 72 16.80 -7.41 7.06
C ALA A 72 15.28 -7.38 6.81
N GLN A 73 14.48 -7.54 7.86
CA GLN A 73 13.02 -7.46 7.84
C GLN A 73 12.49 -6.04 7.56
N SER A 74 13.15 -4.99 8.07
CA SER A 74 12.73 -3.61 7.82
C SER A 74 12.98 -3.17 6.38
N VAL A 75 14.00 -3.73 5.73
CA VAL A 75 14.24 -3.50 4.30
C VAL A 75 13.06 -4.03 3.47
N LEU A 76 12.52 -5.20 3.83
CA LEU A 76 11.36 -5.79 3.16
C LEU A 76 10.07 -5.01 3.43
N GLU A 77 9.91 -4.48 4.64
CA GLU A 77 8.79 -3.61 5.01
C GLU A 77 8.86 -2.28 4.27
N ALA A 78 10.03 -1.65 4.20
CA ALA A 78 10.27 -0.44 3.41
C ALA A 78 10.01 -0.67 1.92
N GLU A 79 10.49 -1.77 1.34
CA GLU A 79 10.20 -2.15 -0.05
C GLU A 79 8.69 -2.33 -0.29
N SER A 80 8.00 -2.96 0.67
CA SER A 80 6.55 -3.16 0.60
C SER A 80 5.78 -1.84 0.73
N ALA A 81 6.27 -0.90 1.55
CA ALA A 81 5.72 0.45 1.68
C ALA A 81 5.88 1.24 0.38
N LEU A 82 7.09 1.24 -0.18
CA LEU A 82 7.41 1.92 -1.43
C LEU A 82 6.59 1.37 -2.60
N TRP A 83 6.46 0.05 -2.69
CA TRP A 83 5.60 -0.58 -3.69
C TRP A 83 4.14 -0.14 -3.54
N THR A 84 3.62 -0.10 -2.31
CA THR A 84 2.23 0.30 -2.04
C THR A 84 2.00 1.77 -2.40
N LEU A 85 2.98 2.63 -2.07
CA LEU A 85 2.98 4.03 -2.45
C LEU A 85 3.01 4.21 -3.97
N GLU A 86 3.83 3.44 -4.68
CA GLU A 86 3.87 3.45 -6.14
C GLU A 86 2.50 3.08 -6.73
N GLN A 87 1.83 2.04 -6.21
CA GLN A 87 0.48 1.70 -6.67
C GLN A 87 -0.51 2.85 -6.46
N LEU A 88 -0.48 3.52 -5.31
CA LEU A 88 -1.29 4.72 -5.05
C LEU A 88 -1.02 5.84 -6.07
N LEU A 89 0.27 6.15 -6.32
CA LEU A 89 0.69 7.20 -7.24
C LEU A 89 0.32 6.89 -8.69
N CYS A 90 0.44 5.64 -9.12
CA CYS A 90 0.13 5.22 -10.49
C CYS A 90 -1.35 5.03 -10.76
N LEU A 91 -2.11 4.56 -9.76
CA LEU A 91 -3.53 4.22 -9.94
C LEU A 91 -4.44 5.42 -9.63
N VAL A 92 -4.11 6.23 -8.64
CA VAL A 92 -4.93 7.38 -8.24
C VAL A 92 -4.11 8.66 -8.13
N PRO A 93 -3.53 9.13 -9.25
CA PRO A 93 -2.72 10.35 -9.27
C PRO A 93 -3.55 11.59 -8.89
N GLU A 94 -4.86 11.58 -9.08
CA GLU A 94 -5.73 12.72 -8.73
C GLU A 94 -5.90 12.90 -7.20
N LEU A 95 -5.90 11.81 -6.42
CA LEU A 95 -5.85 11.87 -4.95
C LEU A 95 -4.53 12.48 -4.46
N VAL A 96 -3.43 12.26 -5.18
CA VAL A 96 -2.12 12.80 -4.82
C VAL A 96 -1.96 14.25 -5.31
N GLY A 97 -2.46 14.58 -6.50
CA GLY A 97 -2.38 15.90 -7.11
C GLY A 97 -3.23 16.96 -6.40
N SER A 98 -4.39 16.57 -5.88
CA SER A 98 -5.19 17.41 -4.96
C SER A 98 -4.69 17.33 -3.51
N GLY A 99 -3.98 16.25 -3.18
CA GLY A 99 -3.46 15.92 -1.85
C GLY A 99 -2.00 16.27 -1.59
N VAL A 100 -1.33 17.14 -2.37
CA VAL A 100 0.05 17.59 -2.06
C VAL A 100 0.15 18.15 -0.62
N PHE A 101 -0.93 18.77 -0.11
CA PHE A 101 -1.06 19.16 1.31
C PHE A 101 -1.39 17.99 2.27
N PHE A 102 -2.06 16.95 1.76
CA PHE A 102 -2.49 15.78 2.52
C PHE A 102 -1.33 14.79 2.74
N PHE A 103 -0.50 14.57 1.72
CA PHE A 103 0.73 13.78 1.81
C PHE A 103 1.73 14.39 2.80
N GLN A 104 1.79 15.72 2.88
CA GLN A 104 2.65 16.44 3.82
C GLN A 104 2.14 16.36 5.28
N SER A 105 0.84 16.14 5.48
CA SER A 105 0.23 15.92 6.80
C SER A 105 0.23 14.44 7.24
N ILE A 106 0.07 13.50 6.30
CA ILE A 106 -0.03 12.06 6.60
C ILE A 106 1.34 11.37 6.61
N PHE A 107 2.30 11.80 5.78
CA PHE A 107 3.63 11.19 5.73
C PHE A 107 4.76 12.18 6.08
N PRO A 108 4.83 12.68 7.32
CA PRO A 108 5.95 13.53 7.74
C PRO A 108 7.31 12.81 7.59
N ASN A 109 7.33 11.48 7.69
CA ASN A 109 8.54 10.66 7.59
C ASN A 109 9.07 10.46 6.16
N LEU A 110 8.24 10.56 5.12
CA LEU A 110 8.73 10.44 3.73
C LEU A 110 9.68 11.59 3.36
N SER A 111 9.43 12.78 3.93
CA SER A 111 10.31 13.94 3.75
C SER A 111 11.72 13.72 4.35
N ARG A 112 11.84 12.82 5.33
CA ARG A 112 13.12 12.40 5.92
C ARG A 112 13.86 11.41 5.02
N ILE A 113 13.16 10.42 4.47
CA ILE A 113 13.75 9.41 3.59
C ILE A 113 14.28 10.05 2.29
N SER A 114 13.53 11.00 1.72
CA SER A 114 13.96 11.72 0.51
C SER A 114 15.19 12.62 0.73
N ARG A 115 15.52 12.98 1.98
CA ARG A 115 16.75 13.73 2.32
C ARG A 115 17.95 12.84 2.62
N SER A 116 17.74 11.54 2.88
CA SER A 116 18.83 10.60 3.17
C SER A 116 19.37 9.90 1.92
N LEU A 117 18.76 10.16 0.75
CA LEU A 117 19.09 9.57 -0.55
C LEU A 117 19.82 10.54 -1.50
N ILE A 118 20.22 11.72 -1.00
CA ILE A 118 21.11 12.69 -1.68
C ILE A 118 22.31 12.91 -0.76
#